data_AF-A0A9P5P8M3-F1
#
_entry.id   AF-A0A9P5P8M3-F1
#
_cell.length_a   1.000
_cell.length_b   1.000
_cell.length_c   1.000
_cell.angle_alpha   90.00
_cell.angle_beta   90.00
_cell.angle_gamma   90.00
#
_symmetry.space_group_name_H-M   'P 1'
#
loop_
_entity.id
_entity.type
_entity.pdbx_description
1 polymer ?
#
loop_
_entity_poly.entity_id
_entity_poly.type
_entity_poly.pdbx_seq_one_letter_code
_entity_poly.pdbx_strand_id
1 'polypeptide(L)'
;LETQLSLEPSELYFLQARVIQLEAEISNLTEEIDTHESGASLLVPRKKAKILQLRLLKNILAPIRRIPLEILGYIFELSCLPRHLPGQPRLYPGLDHNCIRSPVTTSKVCTAWRQVAHRTPWIWSNLIINVNNPRHLAALGNDVSWVKDWLARSQSVPLEIRL
;
A
#
# COMPACT_ATOMS: atom_id res chain seq x y z
N LEU A 1 -10.63 -26.14 67.22
CA LEU A 1 -9.33 -25.67 67.74
C LEU A 1 -8.33 -25.85 66.60
N GLU A 2 -8.27 -24.85 65.71
CA GLU A 2 -7.30 -24.84 64.61
C GLU A 2 -5.92 -24.60 65.22
N THR A 3 -5.03 -25.59 65.08
CA THR A 3 -3.63 -25.50 65.51
C THR A 3 -2.93 -24.45 64.63
N GLN A 4 -2.67 -23.26 65.18
CA GLN A 4 -1.78 -22.29 64.56
C GLN A 4 -0.37 -22.91 64.49
N LEU A 5 0.06 -23.27 63.29
CA LEU A 5 1.46 -23.58 62.97
C LEU A 5 2.28 -22.30 63.19
N SER A 6 3.00 -22.22 64.31
CA SER A 6 3.98 -21.17 64.55
C SER A 6 5.30 -21.57 63.91
N LEU A 7 5.81 -20.75 62.99
CA LEU A 7 7.15 -20.88 62.44
C LEU A 7 8.19 -20.62 63.52
N GLU A 8 9.29 -21.38 63.51
CA GLU A 8 10.41 -21.14 64.42
C GLU A 8 11.13 -19.83 64.04
N PRO A 9 11.69 -19.07 65.01
CA PRO A 9 12.34 -17.78 64.73
C PRO A 9 13.47 -17.84 63.69
N SER A 10 14.17 -18.98 63.60
CA SER A 10 15.23 -19.24 62.61
C SER A 10 14.67 -19.40 61.19
N GLU A 11 13.53 -20.08 61.05
CA GLU A 11 12.81 -20.21 59.77
C GLU A 11 12.28 -18.85 59.32
N LEU A 12 11.77 -18.06 60.26
CA LEU A 12 11.27 -16.72 60.00
C LEU A 12 12.39 -15.78 59.51
N TYR A 13 13.56 -15.80 60.15
CA TYR A 13 14.73 -15.03 59.72
C TYR A 13 15.26 -15.47 58.35
N PHE A 14 15.30 -16.78 58.10
CA PHE A 14 15.69 -17.33 56.80
C PHE A 14 14.75 -16.87 55.67
N LEU A 15 13.44 -16.94 55.90
CA LEU A 15 12.43 -16.49 54.93
C LEU A 15 12.52 -14.98 54.70
N GLN A 16 12.72 -14.17 55.75
CA GLN A 16 12.91 -12.73 55.60
C GLN A 16 14.14 -12.38 54.78
N ALA A 17 15.28 -13.00 55.06
CA ALA A 17 16.50 -12.81 54.27
C ALA A 17 16.29 -13.21 52.80
N ARG A 18 15.56 -14.31 52.56
CA ARG A 18 15.23 -14.76 51.21
C ARG A 18 14.29 -13.81 50.49
N VAL A 19 13.31 -13.24 51.17
CA VAL A 19 12.40 -12.21 50.62
C VAL A 19 13.19 -10.98 50.20
N ILE A 20 14.04 -10.43 51.08
CA ILE A 20 14.86 -9.25 50.77
C ILE A 20 15.77 -9.51 49.56
N GLN A 21 16.37 -10.70 49.50
CA GLN A 21 17.20 -11.10 48.36
C GLN A 21 16.40 -11.13 47.05
N LEU A 22 15.22 -11.74 47.05
CA LEU A 22 14.37 -11.84 45.86
C LEU A 22 13.82 -10.48 45.43
N GLU A 23 13.49 -9.60 46.38
CA GLU A 23 13.08 -8.22 46.09
C GLU A 23 14.20 -7.44 45.38
N ALA A 24 15.44 -7.58 45.85
CA ALA A 24 16.59 -6.96 45.19
C ALA A 24 16.82 -7.51 43.78
N GLU A 25 16.66 -8.83 43.59
CA GLU A 25 16.81 -9.48 42.28
C GLU A 25 15.71 -9.04 41.28
N ILE A 26 14.47 -8.93 41.75
CA ILE A 26 13.34 -8.39 40.96
C ILE A 26 13.60 -6.94 40.56
N SER A 27 14.09 -6.12 41.49
CA SER A 27 14.42 -4.71 41.21
C SER A 27 15.45 -4.59 40.07
N ASN A 28 16.53 -5.38 40.14
CA ASN A 28 17.56 -5.40 39.10
C ASN A 28 17.02 -5.85 37.73
N LEU A 29 16.21 -6.92 37.70
CA LEU A 29 15.61 -7.41 36.45
C LEU A 29 14.63 -6.40 35.84
N THR A 30 13.91 -5.65 36.67
CA THR A 30 13.00 -4.60 36.20
C THR A 30 13.77 -3.48 35.51
N GLU A 31 14.91 -3.05 36.07
CA GLU A 31 15.78 -2.06 35.43
C GLU A 31 16.37 -2.57 34.11
N GLU A 32 16.76 -3.85 34.02
CA GLU A 32 17.27 -4.44 32.78
C GLU A 32 16.18 -4.51 31.69
N ILE A 33 14.94 -4.85 32.05
CA ILE A 33 13.79 -4.81 31.13
C ILE A 33 13.55 -3.38 30.64
N ASP A 34 13.48 -2.41 31.55
CA ASP A 34 13.21 -1.00 31.21
C ASP A 34 14.28 -0.43 30.27
N THR A 35 15.55 -0.75 30.49
CA THR A 35 16.65 -0.30 29.62
C THR A 35 16.58 -0.94 28.24
N HIS A 36 16.26 -2.23 28.16
CA HIS A 36 16.09 -2.95 26.88
C HIS A 36 14.89 -2.42 26.09
N GLU A 37 13.75 -2.20 26.75
CA GLU A 37 12.54 -1.63 26.13
C GLU A 37 12.79 -0.19 25.66
N SER A 38 13.46 0.61 26.48
CA SER A 38 13.88 1.98 26.13
C SER A 38 14.79 1.98 24.90
N GLY A 39 15.78 1.09 24.83
CA GLY A 39 16.66 0.94 23.66
C GLY A 39 15.90 0.52 22.41
N ALA A 40 14.99 -0.46 22.52
CA ALA A 40 14.13 -0.91 21.43
C ALA A 40 13.21 0.22 20.92
N SER A 41 12.67 1.04 21.85
CA SER A 41 11.79 2.17 21.53
C SER A 41 12.46 3.22 20.64
N LEU A 42 13.79 3.40 20.73
CA LEU A 42 14.57 4.34 19.90
C LEU A 42 15.02 3.71 18.58
N LEU A 43 15.36 2.41 18.59
CA LEU A 43 15.84 1.71 17.39
C LEU A 43 14.74 1.49 16.36
N VAL A 44 13.49 1.25 16.78
CA VAL A 44 12.35 1.04 15.87
C VAL A 44 12.06 2.27 14.98
N PRO A 45 11.90 3.50 15.52
CA PRO A 45 11.76 4.71 14.72
C PRO A 45 12.96 4.95 13.80
N ARG A 46 14.19 4.74 14.29
CA ARG A 46 15.42 4.92 13.51
C ARG A 46 15.47 3.95 12.32
N LYS A 47 15.12 2.68 12.53
CA LYS A 47 14.99 1.68 11.46
C LYS A 47 13.91 2.08 10.46
N LYS A 48 12.73 2.52 10.92
CA LYS A 48 11.64 3.03 10.03
C LYS A 48 12.13 4.18 9.17
N ALA A 49 12.84 5.16 9.74
CA ALA A 49 13.41 6.27 8.99
C ALA A 49 14.40 5.80 7.91
N LYS A 50 15.29 4.84 8.22
CA LYS A 50 16.23 4.26 7.24
C LYS A 50 15.52 3.47 6.13
N ILE A 51 14.46 2.73 6.45
CA ILE A 51 13.63 2.04 5.45
C ILE A 51 12.99 3.06 4.50
N LEU A 52 12.46 4.17 5.02
CA LEU A 52 11.89 5.24 4.19
C LEU A 52 12.93 5.88 3.27
N GLN A 53 14.13 6.18 3.79
CA GLN A 53 15.25 6.69 2.99
C GLN A 53 15.62 5.72 1.86
N LEU A 54 15.75 4.42 2.17
CA LEU A 54 16.09 3.40 1.19
C LEU A 54 14.99 3.25 0.12
N ARG A 55 13.71 3.33 0.49
CA ARG A 55 12.58 3.29 -0.44
C ARG A 55 12.59 4.48 -1.39
N LEU A 56 12.87 5.68 -0.88
CA LEU A 56 13.00 6.89 -1.70
C LEU A 56 14.10 6.74 -2.75
N LEU A 57 15.29 6.32 -2.33
CA LEU A 57 16.44 6.12 -3.23
C LEU A 57 16.14 5.04 -4.29
N LYS A 58 15.56 3.90 -3.89
CA LYS A 58 15.12 2.87 -4.83
C LYS A 58 14.10 3.39 -5.84
N ASN A 59 13.15 4.23 -5.40
CA ASN A 59 12.18 4.85 -6.31
C ASN A 59 12.85 5.81 -7.30
N ILE A 60 13.90 6.54 -6.90
CA ILE A 60 14.68 7.41 -7.79
C ILE A 60 15.46 6.60 -8.82
N LEU A 61 16.04 5.49 -8.40
CA LEU A 61 16.81 4.60 -9.25
C LEU A 61 15.94 3.64 -10.08
N ALA A 62 14.62 3.64 -9.88
CA ALA A 62 13.71 2.76 -10.58
C ALA A 62 13.82 2.96 -12.11
N PRO A 63 13.95 1.89 -12.91
CA PRO A 63 14.12 1.99 -14.36
C PRO A 63 13.06 2.85 -15.05
N ILE A 64 11.84 2.85 -14.51
CA ILE A 64 10.71 3.61 -15.06
C ILE A 64 10.90 5.13 -15.09
N ARG A 65 11.90 5.67 -14.36
CA ARG A 65 12.29 7.09 -14.44
C ARG A 65 13.32 7.39 -15.52
N ARG A 66 13.90 6.35 -16.13
CA ARG A 66 14.96 6.44 -17.16
C ARG A 66 14.51 5.97 -18.53
N ILE A 67 13.34 5.33 -18.62
CA ILE A 67 12.81 4.94 -19.92
C ILE A 67 12.38 6.18 -20.71
N PRO A 68 12.60 6.21 -22.04
CA PRO A 68 12.08 7.26 -22.90
C PRO A 68 10.55 7.37 -22.78
N LEU A 69 10.02 8.58 -22.97
CA LEU A 69 8.58 8.83 -22.81
C LEU A 69 7.76 8.07 -23.85
N GLU A 70 8.34 7.81 -25.02
CA GLU A 70 7.76 7.02 -26.11
C GLU A 70 7.55 5.57 -25.67
N ILE A 71 8.55 4.98 -25.00
CA ILE A 71 8.47 3.61 -24.47
C ILE A 71 7.46 3.55 -23.33
N LEU A 72 7.42 4.56 -22.46
CA LEU A 72 6.40 4.66 -21.42
C LEU A 72 4.99 4.76 -22.01
N GLY A 73 4.81 5.55 -23.07
CA GLY A 73 3.55 5.65 -23.83
C GLY A 73 3.13 4.31 -24.42
N TYR A 74 4.07 3.59 -25.05
CA TYR A 74 3.81 2.25 -25.58
C TYR A 74 3.41 1.24 -24.49
N ILE A 75 4.05 1.31 -23.32
CA ILE A 75 3.63 0.50 -22.15
C ILE A 75 2.19 0.84 -21.74
N PHE A 76 1.82 2.12 -21.74
CA PHE A 76 0.44 2.54 -21.43
C PHE A 76 -0.54 2.01 -22.46
N GLU A 77 -0.21 2.03 -23.75
CA GLU A 77 -1.06 1.43 -24.78
C GLU A 77 -1.31 -0.06 -24.53
N LEU A 78 -0.27 -0.83 -24.20
CA LEU A 78 -0.38 -2.27 -23.92
C LEU A 78 -1.11 -2.60 -22.61
N SER A 79 -1.09 -1.69 -21.63
CA SER A 79 -1.62 -1.91 -20.29
C SER A 79 -2.99 -1.28 -20.04
N CYS A 80 -3.32 -0.22 -20.78
CA CYS A 80 -4.56 0.53 -20.62
C CYS A 80 -5.67 0.11 -21.58
N LEU A 81 -5.33 -0.55 -22.68
CA LEU A 81 -6.33 -0.94 -23.67
C LEU A 81 -6.85 -2.36 -23.46
N PRO A 82 -8.14 -2.58 -23.79
CA PRO A 82 -8.70 -3.92 -23.73
C PRO A 82 -7.93 -4.80 -24.72
N ARG A 83 -7.25 -5.84 -24.21
CA ARG A 83 -6.53 -6.83 -25.04
C ARG A 83 -7.46 -7.73 -25.89
N HIS A 84 -8.75 -7.40 -26.01
CA HIS A 84 -9.76 -8.27 -26.59
C HIS A 84 -10.72 -7.47 -27.46
N LEU A 85 -10.82 -7.89 -28.71
CA LEU A 85 -11.89 -7.49 -29.62
C LEU A 85 -13.20 -8.20 -29.21
N PRO A 86 -14.37 -7.63 -29.57
CA PRO A 86 -15.66 -8.29 -29.36
C PRO A 86 -15.65 -9.71 -29.96
N GLY A 87 -16.05 -10.70 -29.17
CA GLY A 87 -16.15 -12.10 -29.62
C GLY A 87 -14.87 -12.94 -29.47
N GLN A 88 -13.76 -12.38 -28.99
CA GLN A 88 -12.56 -13.18 -28.71
C GLN A 88 -12.45 -13.61 -27.23
N PRO A 89 -12.00 -14.85 -26.95
CA PRO A 89 -11.77 -15.32 -25.60
C PRO A 89 -10.76 -14.44 -24.87
N ARG A 90 -10.95 -14.23 -23.57
CA ARG A 90 -9.96 -13.53 -22.76
C ARG A 90 -8.65 -14.34 -22.76
N LEU A 91 -7.57 -13.81 -23.33
CA LEU A 91 -6.19 -14.29 -23.23
C LEU A 91 -5.77 -14.51 -21.77
N TYR A 92 -6.38 -13.75 -20.84
CA TYR A 92 -6.20 -13.91 -19.40
C TYR A 92 -7.55 -13.84 -18.66
N PRO A 93 -8.28 -14.97 -18.54
CA PRO A 93 -9.51 -15.05 -17.77
C PRO A 93 -9.17 -14.87 -16.28
N GLY A 94 -9.33 -13.66 -15.75
CA GLY A 94 -9.00 -13.34 -14.36
C GLY A 94 -8.46 -11.92 -14.15
N LEU A 95 -7.89 -11.31 -15.19
CA LEU A 95 -7.56 -9.89 -15.18
C LEU A 95 -8.85 -9.10 -15.49
N ASP A 96 -9.49 -8.58 -14.44
CA ASP A 96 -10.53 -7.56 -14.55
C ASP A 96 -9.89 -6.28 -15.10
N HIS A 97 -9.77 -6.22 -16.43
CA HIS A 97 -9.35 -5.03 -17.15
C HIS A 97 -10.44 -3.98 -17.05
N ASN A 98 -10.45 -3.28 -15.92
CA ASN A 98 -11.24 -2.08 -15.75
C ASN A 98 -10.63 -0.98 -16.63
N CYS A 99 -11.09 -0.92 -17.87
CA CYS A 99 -10.58 -0.04 -18.91
C CYS A 99 -10.75 1.44 -18.54
N ILE A 100 -11.72 1.79 -17.67
CA ILE A 100 -11.85 3.14 -17.09
C ILE A 100 -10.70 3.41 -16.11
N ARG A 101 -10.40 2.46 -15.24
CA ARG A 101 -9.39 2.66 -14.20
C ARG A 101 -7.98 2.73 -14.75
N SER A 102 -7.64 2.02 -15.83
CA SER A 102 -6.24 1.90 -16.25
C SER A 102 -5.60 3.23 -16.70
N PRO A 103 -6.16 3.99 -17.67
CA PRO A 103 -5.66 5.31 -18.05
C PRO A 103 -5.69 6.33 -16.90
N VAL A 104 -6.81 6.34 -16.15
CA VAL A 104 -7.01 7.28 -15.04
C VAL A 104 -6.01 7.03 -13.92
N THR A 105 -5.79 5.77 -13.54
CA THR A 105 -4.82 5.39 -12.49
C THR A 105 -3.42 5.75 -12.93
N THR A 106 -3.07 5.45 -14.18
CA THR A 106 -1.77 5.79 -14.76
C THR A 106 -1.52 7.30 -14.75
N SER A 107 -2.53 8.11 -15.06
CA SER A 107 -2.44 9.58 -15.00
C SER A 107 -2.29 10.17 -13.57
N LYS A 108 -2.54 9.37 -12.54
CA LYS A 108 -2.46 9.78 -11.12
C LYS A 108 -1.13 9.41 -10.45
N VAL A 109 -0.26 8.64 -11.11
CA VAL A 109 0.99 8.14 -10.49
C VAL A 109 1.99 9.26 -10.21
N CYS A 110 2.36 10.05 -11.22
CA CYS A 110 3.23 11.21 -11.08
C CYS A 110 3.05 12.18 -12.25
N THR A 111 3.67 13.36 -12.19
CA THR A 111 3.57 14.39 -13.24
C THR A 111 4.03 13.89 -14.61
N ALA A 112 5.14 13.15 -14.68
CA ALA A 112 5.66 12.62 -15.95
C ALA A 112 4.68 11.61 -16.57
N TRP A 113 4.14 10.69 -15.77
CA TRP A 113 3.16 9.71 -16.24
C TRP A 113 1.86 10.37 -16.68
N ARG A 114 1.42 11.41 -15.97
CA ARG A 114 0.26 12.21 -16.36
C ARG A 114 0.46 12.85 -17.73
N GLN A 115 1.62 13.47 -17.96
CA GLN A 115 1.94 14.10 -19.24
C GLN A 115 1.94 13.08 -20.37
N VAL A 116 2.59 11.92 -20.18
CA VAL A 116 2.59 10.85 -21.19
C VAL A 116 1.19 10.34 -21.42
N ALA A 117 0.45 9.98 -20.38
CA ALA A 117 -0.92 9.49 -20.49
C ALA A 117 -1.82 10.47 -21.26
N HIS A 118 -1.75 11.77 -20.97
CA HIS A 118 -2.55 12.77 -21.68
C HIS A 118 -2.11 13.01 -23.13
N ARG A 119 -0.84 12.75 -23.45
CA ARG A 119 -0.27 12.84 -24.81
C ARG A 119 -0.40 11.56 -25.62
N THR A 120 -1.02 10.53 -25.08
CA THR A 120 -1.27 9.27 -25.77
C THR A 120 -2.79 9.09 -25.95
N PRO A 121 -3.42 9.72 -26.96
CA PRO A 121 -4.88 9.69 -27.12
C PRO A 121 -5.46 8.29 -27.22
N TRP A 122 -4.67 7.34 -27.77
CA TRP A 122 -5.12 5.97 -27.99
C TRP A 122 -5.53 5.26 -26.70
N ILE A 123 -4.89 5.55 -25.55
CA ILE A 123 -5.29 4.94 -24.26
C ILE A 123 -6.66 5.42 -23.75
N TRP A 124 -7.17 6.54 -24.28
CA TRP A 124 -8.49 7.09 -23.98
C TRP A 124 -9.53 6.71 -25.04
N SER A 125 -9.18 5.91 -26.05
CA SER A 125 -10.09 5.53 -27.14
C SER A 125 -11.19 4.56 -26.74
N ASN A 126 -11.07 3.89 -25.58
CA ASN A 126 -11.98 2.83 -25.16
C ASN A 126 -12.60 3.14 -23.79
N LEU A 127 -13.88 3.49 -23.79
CA LEU A 127 -14.64 3.75 -22.56
C LEU A 127 -15.65 2.62 -22.33
N ILE A 128 -15.38 1.75 -21.36
CA ILE A 128 -16.28 0.64 -20.98
C ILE A 128 -16.87 0.88 -19.60
N ILE A 129 -18.11 1.33 -19.59
CA ILE A 129 -18.95 1.39 -18.42
C ILE A 129 -19.68 0.04 -18.33
N ASN A 130 -19.87 -0.48 -17.11
CA ASN A 130 -20.67 -1.67 -16.88
C ASN A 130 -21.64 -1.31 -15.77
N VAL A 131 -22.91 -1.09 -16.15
CA VAL A 131 -23.96 -0.67 -15.21
C VAL A 131 -24.25 -1.71 -14.13
N ASN A 132 -23.89 -2.98 -14.32
CA ASN A 132 -24.02 -4.02 -13.31
C ASN A 132 -22.82 -4.10 -12.36
N ASN A 133 -21.75 -3.34 -12.62
CA ASN A 133 -20.58 -3.29 -11.76
C ASN A 133 -20.70 -2.12 -10.76
N PRO A 134 -20.86 -2.36 -9.45
CA PRO A 134 -21.04 -1.30 -8.46
C PRO A 134 -19.86 -0.33 -8.39
N ARG A 135 -18.66 -0.74 -8.80
CA ARG A 135 -17.49 0.15 -8.88
C ARG A 135 -17.57 1.12 -10.06
N HIS A 136 -18.19 0.72 -11.16
CA HIS A 136 -18.41 1.58 -12.33
C HIS A 136 -19.57 2.53 -12.06
N LEU A 137 -20.65 2.05 -11.43
CA LEU A 137 -21.74 2.89 -10.96
C LEU A 137 -21.27 3.95 -9.96
N ALA A 138 -20.43 3.58 -8.98
CA ALA A 138 -19.85 4.52 -8.04
C ALA A 138 -18.95 5.57 -8.72
N ALA A 139 -18.28 5.20 -9.82
CA ALA A 139 -17.48 6.14 -10.61
C ALA A 139 -18.36 7.08 -11.47
N LEU A 140 -19.56 6.64 -11.85
CA LEU A 140 -20.54 7.50 -12.54
C LEU A 140 -21.23 8.48 -11.59
N GLY A 141 -21.52 8.06 -10.35
CA GLY A 141 -21.99 8.92 -9.25
C GLY A 141 -22.99 10.01 -9.67
N ASN A 142 -22.85 11.20 -9.09
CA ASN A 142 -23.58 12.41 -9.52
C ASN A 142 -22.75 13.31 -10.46
N ASP A 143 -21.48 12.98 -10.69
CA ASP A 143 -20.56 13.80 -11.47
C ASP A 143 -19.96 13.02 -12.64
N VAL A 144 -20.40 13.38 -13.85
CA VAL A 144 -19.92 12.84 -15.12
C VAL A 144 -18.90 13.75 -15.80
N SER A 145 -18.37 14.77 -15.11
CA SER A 145 -17.34 15.68 -15.63
C SER A 145 -16.11 14.92 -16.15
N TRP A 146 -15.73 13.84 -15.47
CA TRP A 146 -14.59 13.00 -15.88
C TRP A 146 -14.81 12.33 -17.24
N VAL A 147 -16.06 12.09 -17.66
CA VAL A 147 -16.37 11.55 -18.99
C VAL A 147 -16.05 12.60 -20.05
N LYS A 148 -16.34 13.88 -19.79
CA LYS A 148 -15.95 14.98 -20.69
C LYS A 148 -14.44 15.09 -20.80
N ASP A 149 -13.74 15.00 -19.67
CA ASP A 149 -12.27 14.96 -19.64
C ASP A 149 -11.71 13.77 -20.43
N TRP A 150 -12.36 12.60 -20.32
CA TRP A 150 -11.98 11.40 -21.06
C TRP A 150 -12.09 11.62 -22.57
N LEU A 151 -13.26 12.11 -23.01
CA LEU A 151 -13.54 12.40 -24.42
C LEU A 151 -12.62 13.50 -24.97
N ALA A 152 -12.26 14.49 -24.16
CA ALA A 152 -11.29 15.51 -24.57
C ALA A 152 -9.89 14.92 -24.80
N ARG A 153 -9.50 13.92 -23.99
CA ARG A 153 -8.17 13.29 -24.07
C ARG A 153 -8.02 12.30 -25.20
N SER A 154 -9.09 11.68 -25.68
CA SER A 154 -9.07 10.85 -26.90
C SER A 154 -8.86 11.67 -28.18
N GLN A 155 -9.02 12.99 -28.13
CA GLN A 155 -8.76 13.88 -29.28
C GLN A 155 -9.46 13.37 -30.56
N SER A 156 -8.71 13.19 -31.65
CA SER A 156 -9.23 12.76 -32.96
C SER A 156 -9.16 11.25 -33.20
N VAL A 157 -8.79 10.42 -32.21
CA VAL A 157 -8.78 8.97 -32.42
C VAL A 157 -10.19 8.38 -32.36
N PRO A 158 -10.48 7.28 -33.10
CA PRO A 158 -11.79 6.62 -33.02
C PRO A 158 -12.11 6.19 -31.59
N LEU A 159 -13.31 6.53 -31.12
CA LEU A 159 -13.80 6.24 -29.77
C LEU A 159 -14.77 5.06 -29.80
N GLU A 160 -14.51 4.05 -28.98
CA GLU A 160 -15.44 2.96 -28.70
C GLU A 160 -16.02 3.15 -27.28
N ILE A 161 -17.34 3.30 -27.20
CA ILE A 161 -18.08 3.43 -25.93
C ILE A 161 -18.98 2.21 -25.76
N ARG A 162 -18.86 1.52 -24.62
CA ARG A 162 -19.69 0.39 -24.22
C ARG A 162 -20.28 0.67 -22.83
N LEU A 163 -21.56 0.36 -22.63
CA LEU A 163 -22.33 0.64 -21.40
C LEU A 163 -22.80 -0.65 -20.71
#